data_AF-A0A1Y4HA80-F1
#
_entry.id   AF-A0A1Y4HA80-F1
#
_cell.length_a   1.000
_cell.length_b   1.000
_cell.length_c   1.000
_cell.angle_alpha   90.00
_cell.angle_beta   90.00
_cell.angle_gamma   90.00
#
_symmetry.space_group_name_H-M   'P 1'
#
loop_
_entity.id
_entity.type
_entity.pdbx_description
1 polymer ?
#
loop_
_entity_poly.entity_id
_entity_poly.type
_entity_poly.pdbx_seq_one_letter_code
_entity_poly.pdbx_strand_id
1 'polypeptide(L)'
;METKNYKYVGKPLPAYCPIKTERTLEAARDGVAFPHRWGLVVGEKTDKHGLASYLIADKDKTGKTILEQMLEDDLLFENKRNILREVSDGGYEELRLTEYYLPFISEDATYQLPTVNEYIDCAVNVKTDALIEIRMVADGGDLERYLHIPVKTSWPSVSFMDVLGDLEDDIRDMVKNGVNGFSYSRENDYPAWNAAFFDKLGRGTELEFESLHELLRTIVSIRLVKVDNRIVEKDGTEAHT
;
A
#
# COMPACT_ATOMS: atom_id res chain seq x y z
N MET A 1 11.22 9.43 -11.29
CA MET A 1 10.04 9.81 -10.48
C MET A 1 8.91 8.86 -10.79
N GLU A 2 8.78 7.86 -9.92
CA GLU A 2 7.70 6.88 -9.94
C GLU A 2 6.37 7.54 -9.53
N THR A 3 5.28 7.08 -10.11
CA THR A 3 3.93 7.55 -9.76
C THR A 3 3.00 6.37 -9.58
N LYS A 4 1.94 6.59 -8.80
CA LYS A 4 0.93 5.57 -8.50
C LYS A 4 -0.45 6.18 -8.54
N ASN A 5 -1.33 5.57 -9.33
CA ASN A 5 -2.72 6.00 -9.44
C ASN A 5 -3.59 5.34 -8.38
N TYR A 6 -4.55 6.12 -7.89
CA TYR A 6 -5.51 5.73 -6.88
C TYR A 6 -6.91 6.14 -7.27
N LYS A 7 -7.87 5.27 -6.90
CA LYS A 7 -9.29 5.49 -7.09
C LYS A 7 -10.01 5.54 -5.75
N TYR A 8 -10.94 6.46 -5.63
CA TYR A 8 -11.85 6.59 -4.50
C TYR A 8 -12.82 5.40 -4.47
N VAL A 9 -13.05 4.85 -3.27
CA VAL A 9 -13.86 3.62 -3.09
C VAL A 9 -14.99 3.75 -2.06
N GLY A 10 -15.28 4.96 -1.60
CA GLY A 10 -16.42 5.20 -0.71
C GLY A 10 -17.74 5.44 -1.45
N LYS A 11 -18.73 5.99 -0.73
CA LYS A 11 -20.04 6.35 -1.29
C LYS A 11 -19.90 7.43 -2.38
N PRO A 12 -20.73 7.43 -3.44
CA PRO A 12 -20.66 8.44 -4.49
C PRO A 12 -20.57 9.87 -3.95
N LEU A 13 -19.52 10.60 -4.37
CA LEU A 13 -19.29 11.95 -3.88
C LEU A 13 -20.33 12.91 -4.47
N PRO A 14 -21.02 13.71 -3.65
CA PRO A 14 -22.00 14.67 -4.13
C PRO A 14 -21.32 15.84 -4.86
N ALA A 15 -22.09 16.55 -5.69
CA ALA A 15 -21.56 17.64 -6.54
C ALA A 15 -20.91 18.80 -5.75
N TYR A 16 -21.27 18.97 -4.48
CA TYR A 16 -20.66 19.98 -3.61
C TYR A 16 -19.25 19.57 -3.12
N CYS A 17 -18.90 18.28 -3.18
CA CYS A 17 -17.61 17.79 -2.70
C CYS A 17 -16.51 18.15 -3.71
N PRO A 18 -15.49 18.94 -3.33
CA PRO A 18 -14.46 19.40 -4.26
C PRO A 18 -13.40 18.32 -4.58
N ILE A 19 -13.51 17.13 -3.99
CA ILE A 19 -12.49 16.09 -4.08
C ILE A 19 -12.71 15.26 -5.34
N LYS A 20 -11.68 15.18 -6.18
CA LYS A 20 -11.64 14.27 -7.33
C LYS A 20 -11.56 12.81 -6.85
N THR A 21 -12.24 11.93 -7.58
CA THR A 21 -12.27 10.48 -7.33
C THR A 21 -11.03 9.74 -7.81
N GLU A 22 -10.21 10.39 -8.65
CA GLU A 22 -8.95 9.85 -9.15
C GLU A 22 -7.81 10.75 -8.71
N ARG A 23 -6.73 10.14 -8.25
CA ARG A 23 -5.54 10.83 -7.77
C ARG A 23 -4.28 10.06 -8.14
N THR A 24 -3.22 10.81 -8.37
CA THR A 24 -1.88 10.25 -8.59
C THR A 24 -0.99 10.72 -7.44
N LEU A 25 -0.32 9.78 -6.79
CA LEU A 25 0.75 10.08 -5.84
C LEU A 25 2.08 9.98 -6.58
N GLU A 26 2.96 10.92 -6.31
CA GLU A 26 4.30 10.97 -6.87
C GLU A 26 5.30 10.60 -5.78
N ALA A 27 6.26 9.73 -6.11
CA ALA A 27 7.31 9.37 -5.18
C ALA A 27 8.30 10.54 -5.02
N ALA A 28 8.78 10.77 -3.80
CA ALA A 28 9.81 11.76 -3.53
C ALA A 28 11.19 11.39 -4.11
N ARG A 29 11.41 10.09 -4.34
CA ARG A 29 12.62 9.50 -4.92
C ARG A 29 12.26 8.19 -5.62
N ASP A 30 13.16 7.65 -6.42
CA ASP A 30 12.95 6.32 -7.03
C ASP A 30 13.09 5.20 -5.97
N GLY A 31 12.52 4.02 -6.25
CA GLY A 31 12.58 2.87 -5.35
C GLY A 31 11.67 2.99 -4.11
N VAL A 32 10.62 3.82 -4.15
CA VAL A 32 9.70 4.02 -3.02
C VAL A 32 8.58 2.99 -3.05
N ALA A 33 8.18 2.47 -1.89
CA ALA A 33 6.96 1.69 -1.79
C ALA A 33 5.75 2.61 -1.77
N PHE A 34 4.70 2.22 -2.49
CA PHE A 34 3.39 2.88 -2.41
C PHE A 34 2.41 2.01 -1.61
N PRO A 35 1.59 2.60 -0.75
CA PRO A 35 0.57 1.84 -0.04
C PRO A 35 -0.54 1.36 -0.99
N HIS A 36 -1.12 0.19 -0.74
CA HIS A 36 -2.32 -0.23 -1.46
C HIS A 36 -3.56 0.60 -1.11
N ARG A 37 -3.58 1.16 0.10
CA ARG A 37 -4.68 1.95 0.64
C ARG A 37 -4.16 3.30 1.07
N TRP A 38 -4.90 4.35 0.73
CA TRP A 38 -4.51 5.70 1.10
C TRP A 38 -5.74 6.49 1.58
N GLY A 39 -5.60 7.16 2.71
CA GLY A 39 -6.63 7.98 3.31
C GLY A 39 -6.34 9.45 3.08
N LEU A 40 -7.15 10.12 2.27
CA LEU A 40 -7.09 11.57 2.17
C LEU A 40 -7.80 12.18 3.38
N VAL A 41 -7.03 12.65 4.36
CA VAL A 41 -7.56 13.33 5.54
C VAL A 41 -8.08 14.71 5.13
N VAL A 42 -9.36 14.97 5.38
CA VAL A 42 -10.04 16.23 5.01
C VAL A 42 -10.40 17.08 6.24
N GLY A 43 -10.25 16.51 7.43
CA GLY A 43 -10.43 17.21 8.69
C GLY A 43 -10.14 16.32 9.88
N GLU A 44 -10.15 16.92 11.05
CA GLU A 44 -9.92 16.24 12.31
C GLU A 44 -10.83 16.78 13.40
N LYS A 45 -11.05 15.98 14.45
CA LYS A 45 -11.71 16.40 15.66
C LYS A 45 -10.92 15.96 16.88
N THR A 46 -10.76 16.88 17.82
CA THR A 46 -10.22 16.60 19.14
C THR A 46 -11.24 16.94 20.22
N ASP A 47 -11.09 16.33 21.38
CA ASP A 47 -11.89 16.60 22.56
C ASP A 47 -11.77 18.04 23.06
N LYS A 48 -10.57 18.65 22.96
CA LYS A 48 -10.33 20.03 23.42
C LYS A 48 -10.58 21.10 22.35
N HIS A 49 -10.19 20.87 21.11
CA HIS A 49 -10.20 21.91 20.06
C HIS A 49 -11.37 21.80 19.09
N GLY A 50 -12.24 20.80 19.26
CA GLY A 50 -13.40 20.62 18.39
C GLY A 50 -13.02 20.16 16.97
N LEU A 51 -13.87 20.47 15.99
CA LEU A 51 -13.73 20.07 14.60
C LEU A 51 -12.91 21.10 13.80
N ALA A 52 -11.92 20.63 13.05
CA ALA A 52 -11.11 21.42 12.13
C ALA A 52 -11.17 20.85 10.71
N SER A 53 -11.38 21.73 9.71
CA SER A 53 -11.38 21.37 8.29
C SER A 53 -10.07 21.71 7.61
N TYR A 54 -9.61 20.79 6.76
CA TYR A 54 -8.44 20.98 5.90
C TYR A 54 -8.82 21.33 4.46
N LEU A 55 -10.12 21.41 4.17
CA LEU A 55 -10.61 21.80 2.84
C LEU A 55 -10.44 23.30 2.64
N ILE A 56 -9.74 23.69 1.57
CA ILE A 56 -9.53 25.10 1.22
C ILE A 56 -10.86 25.86 1.07
N ALA A 57 -11.90 25.19 0.56
CA ALA A 57 -13.23 25.75 0.37
C ALA A 57 -13.97 26.06 1.69
N ASP A 58 -13.49 25.53 2.82
CA ASP A 58 -14.03 25.84 4.14
C ASP A 58 -13.31 27.03 4.80
N LYS A 59 -12.21 27.49 4.23
CA LYS A 59 -11.47 28.65 4.75
C LYS A 59 -12.38 29.88 4.68
N ASP A 60 -12.52 30.57 5.82
CA ASP A 60 -13.30 31.81 5.98
C ASP A 60 -14.83 31.66 5.79
N LYS A 61 -15.36 30.44 5.79
CA LYS A 61 -16.80 30.19 5.66
C LYS A 61 -17.52 30.50 6.98
N THR A 62 -18.54 31.35 6.94
CA THR A 62 -19.31 31.83 8.12
C THR A 62 -20.54 30.97 8.44
N GLY A 63 -20.71 29.83 7.77
CA GLY A 63 -21.82 28.90 7.98
C GLY A 63 -21.35 27.46 7.83
N LYS A 64 -22.30 26.55 7.62
CA LYS A 64 -22.01 25.11 7.53
C LYS A 64 -20.91 24.81 6.50
N THR A 65 -19.81 24.26 6.99
CA THR A 65 -18.65 23.83 6.21
C THR A 65 -18.98 22.62 5.33
N ILE A 66 -18.21 22.42 4.27
CA ILE A 66 -18.29 21.23 3.44
C ILE A 66 -17.92 20.01 4.28
N LEU A 67 -16.93 20.10 5.18
CA LEU A 67 -16.62 19.02 6.11
C LEU A 67 -17.85 18.61 6.94
N GLU A 68 -18.57 19.56 7.53
CA GLU A 68 -19.80 19.28 8.29
C GLU A 68 -20.90 18.66 7.41
N GLN A 69 -21.04 19.09 6.16
CA GLN A 69 -21.97 18.47 5.21
C GLN A 69 -21.58 17.02 4.91
N MET A 70 -20.29 16.75 4.67
CA MET A 70 -19.78 15.40 4.42
C MET A 70 -19.95 14.47 5.63
N LEU A 71 -19.85 15.00 6.85
CA LEU A 71 -20.11 14.26 8.09
C LEU A 71 -21.60 13.91 8.23
N GLU A 72 -22.50 14.86 7.99
CA GLU A 72 -23.94 14.61 8.03
C GLU A 72 -24.41 13.62 6.97
N ASP A 73 -23.79 13.65 5.79
CA ASP A 73 -24.07 12.72 4.69
C ASP A 73 -23.36 11.35 4.86
N ASP A 74 -22.63 11.13 5.96
CA ASP A 74 -21.92 9.90 6.28
C ASP A 74 -20.98 9.44 5.14
N LEU A 75 -20.20 10.37 4.60
CA LEU A 75 -19.26 10.14 3.49
C LEU A 75 -17.84 9.81 3.95
N LEU A 76 -17.51 10.11 5.21
CA LEU A 76 -16.16 10.08 5.76
C LEU A 76 -15.93 8.87 6.64
N PHE A 77 -14.74 8.28 6.52
CA PHE A 77 -14.27 7.24 7.41
C PHE A 77 -13.55 7.87 8.60
N GLU A 78 -13.57 7.19 9.75
CA GLU A 78 -12.93 7.65 10.98
C GLU A 78 -11.66 6.85 11.30
N ASN A 79 -10.57 7.55 11.57
CA ASN A 79 -9.39 6.99 12.23
C ASN A 79 -9.20 7.64 13.60
N LYS A 80 -9.23 6.83 14.67
CA LYS A 80 -9.05 7.31 16.05
C LYS A 80 -7.65 6.92 16.55
N ARG A 81 -6.93 7.88 17.11
CA ARG A 81 -5.62 7.67 17.74
C ARG A 81 -5.37 8.65 18.87
N ASN A 82 -4.51 8.28 19.80
CA ASN A 82 -3.98 9.21 20.79
C ASN A 82 -2.76 9.91 20.20
N ILE A 83 -2.66 11.21 20.41
CA ILE A 83 -1.51 12.01 19.93
C ILE A 83 -0.97 12.85 21.08
N LEU A 84 0.32 13.18 20.99
CA LEU A 84 0.94 14.27 21.74
C LEU A 84 1.07 15.46 20.79
N ARG A 85 0.43 16.58 21.14
CA ARG A 85 0.52 17.84 20.39
C ARG A 85 1.35 18.83 21.18
N GLU A 86 2.38 19.39 20.53
CA GLU A 86 3.14 20.48 21.10
C GLU A 86 2.25 21.73 21.21
N VAL A 87 2.28 22.37 22.37
CA VAL A 87 1.54 23.60 22.67
C VAL A 87 2.50 24.79 22.70
N SER A 88 1.96 25.98 22.46
CA SER A 88 2.73 27.22 22.26
C SER A 88 3.67 27.61 23.41
N ASP A 89 3.44 27.06 24.61
CA ASP A 89 4.25 27.27 25.81
C ASP A 89 5.44 26.29 25.94
N GLY A 90 5.65 25.43 24.94
CA GLY A 90 6.73 24.43 24.93
C GLY A 90 6.38 23.13 25.67
N GLY A 91 5.12 22.97 26.11
CA GLY A 91 4.60 21.72 26.64
C GLY A 91 4.07 20.76 25.57
N TYR A 92 3.62 19.59 26.02
CA TYR A 92 2.86 18.65 25.21
C TYR A 92 1.51 18.40 25.85
N GLU A 93 0.46 18.33 25.03
CA GLU A 93 -0.84 17.85 25.46
C GLU A 93 -1.17 16.50 24.82
N GLU A 94 -1.67 15.58 25.64
CA GLU A 94 -2.26 14.35 25.16
C GLU A 94 -3.71 14.62 24.74
N LEU A 95 -4.05 14.18 23.53
CA LEU A 95 -5.36 14.37 22.93
C LEU A 95 -5.85 13.10 22.27
N ARG A 96 -7.16 12.88 22.34
CA ARG A 96 -7.82 11.88 21.51
C ARG A 96 -8.23 12.49 20.19
N LEU A 97 -7.52 12.11 19.12
CA LEU A 97 -7.74 12.58 17.77
C LEU A 97 -8.68 11.63 17.01
N THR A 98 -9.67 12.19 16.33
CA THR A 98 -10.43 11.51 15.27
C THR A 98 -10.13 12.19 13.94
N GLU A 99 -9.48 11.49 13.03
CA GLU A 99 -9.22 11.95 11.66
C GLU A 99 -10.34 11.48 10.75
N TYR A 100 -10.89 12.40 9.97
CA TYR A 100 -11.91 12.12 8.98
C TYR A 100 -11.28 12.08 7.60
N TYR A 101 -11.45 10.97 6.89
CA TYR A 101 -10.76 10.74 5.63
C TYR A 101 -11.65 10.10 4.56
N LEU A 102 -11.28 10.32 3.31
CA LEU A 102 -11.83 9.64 2.15
C LEU A 102 -10.90 8.48 1.76
N PRO A 103 -11.41 7.25 1.59
CA PRO A 103 -10.59 6.10 1.23
C PRO A 103 -10.30 6.03 -0.27
N PHE A 104 -9.04 5.80 -0.58
CA PHE A 104 -8.53 5.54 -1.91
C PHE A 104 -7.78 4.21 -1.95
N ILE A 105 -7.84 3.51 -3.08
CA ILE A 105 -7.14 2.25 -3.32
C ILE A 105 -6.30 2.40 -4.60
N SER A 106 -5.08 1.85 -4.62
CA SER A 106 -4.26 1.87 -5.83
C SER A 106 -4.90 1.04 -6.94
N GLU A 107 -4.80 1.47 -8.20
CA GLU A 107 -5.49 0.79 -9.31
C GLU A 107 -5.07 -0.67 -9.51
N ASP A 108 -3.84 -1.00 -9.12
CA ASP A 108 -3.25 -2.34 -9.14
C ASP A 108 -3.26 -3.03 -7.77
N ALA A 109 -4.02 -2.51 -6.81
CA ALA A 109 -4.15 -3.13 -5.52
C ALA A 109 -4.81 -4.51 -5.66
N THR A 110 -4.06 -5.55 -5.32
CA THR A 110 -4.53 -6.93 -5.46
C THR A 110 -5.18 -7.49 -4.20
N TYR A 111 -5.10 -6.79 -3.06
CA TYR A 111 -5.51 -7.35 -1.75
C TYR A 111 -6.99 -7.75 -1.66
N GLN A 112 -7.84 -7.21 -2.53
CA GLN A 112 -9.27 -7.57 -2.65
C GLN A 112 -9.53 -8.68 -3.66
N LEU A 113 -8.57 -8.99 -4.54
CA LEU A 113 -8.70 -10.07 -5.51
C LEU A 113 -8.71 -11.42 -4.79
N PRO A 114 -9.45 -12.42 -5.28
CA PRO A 114 -9.35 -13.77 -4.75
C PRO A 114 -7.99 -14.40 -5.10
N THR A 115 -7.61 -15.44 -4.37
CA THR A 115 -6.56 -16.34 -4.85
C THR A 115 -7.08 -17.06 -6.09
N VAL A 116 -6.27 -17.10 -7.16
CA VAL A 116 -6.62 -17.77 -8.41
C VAL A 116 -6.64 -19.30 -8.23
N ASN A 117 -7.48 -19.97 -9.04
CA ASN A 117 -7.61 -21.44 -9.00
C ASN A 117 -6.72 -22.12 -10.05
N GLU A 118 -6.25 -21.34 -11.02
CA GLU A 118 -5.33 -21.74 -12.07
C GLU A 118 -3.90 -21.86 -11.50
N TYR A 119 -3.18 -22.90 -11.94
CA TYR A 119 -1.77 -23.10 -11.58
C TYR A 119 -0.85 -22.57 -12.69
N ILE A 120 0.42 -22.31 -12.34
CA ILE A 120 1.45 -21.97 -13.32
C ILE A 120 1.74 -23.22 -14.17
N ASP A 121 1.40 -23.17 -15.45
CA ASP A 121 1.56 -24.31 -16.34
C ASP A 121 3.04 -24.53 -16.70
N CYS A 122 3.46 -25.79 -16.69
CA CYS A 122 4.81 -26.24 -17.00
C CYS A 122 4.93 -26.91 -18.37
N ALA A 123 3.87 -26.91 -19.18
CA ALA A 123 3.89 -27.46 -20.53
C ALA A 123 4.89 -26.72 -21.43
N VAL A 124 5.56 -27.49 -22.29
CA VAL A 124 6.68 -27.02 -23.12
C VAL A 124 6.27 -25.91 -24.10
N ASN A 125 5.01 -25.92 -24.55
CA ASN A 125 4.44 -24.95 -25.47
C ASN A 125 3.49 -23.97 -24.78
N VAL A 126 3.60 -23.78 -23.46
CA VAL A 126 2.80 -22.80 -22.71
C VAL A 126 3.71 -21.74 -22.12
N LYS A 127 3.30 -20.47 -22.25
CA LYS A 127 3.84 -19.35 -21.50
C LYS A 127 2.84 -18.95 -20.44
N THR A 128 3.33 -18.73 -19.24
CA THR A 128 2.52 -18.23 -18.12
C THR A 128 2.99 -16.85 -17.71
N ASP A 129 2.07 -15.88 -17.72
CA ASP A 129 2.20 -14.60 -17.04
C ASP A 129 1.42 -14.68 -15.72
N ALA A 130 2.13 -14.81 -14.60
CA ALA A 130 1.52 -14.87 -13.27
C ALA A 130 1.96 -13.71 -12.36
N LEU A 131 1.16 -13.44 -11.34
CA LEU A 131 1.47 -12.44 -10.31
C LEU A 131 1.29 -13.07 -8.93
N ILE A 132 2.38 -13.05 -8.16
CA ILE A 132 2.37 -13.44 -6.75
C ILE A 132 2.22 -12.18 -5.91
N GLU A 133 1.31 -12.23 -4.96
CA GLU A 133 1.17 -11.23 -3.91
C GLU A 133 1.72 -11.81 -2.59
N ILE A 134 2.58 -11.05 -1.94
CA ILE A 134 3.07 -11.33 -0.59
C ILE A 134 2.52 -10.25 0.34
N ARG A 135 1.85 -10.66 1.41
CA ARG A 135 1.40 -9.77 2.47
C ARG A 135 2.37 -9.84 3.64
N MET A 136 2.90 -8.70 4.03
CA MET A 136 3.75 -8.55 5.20
C MET A 136 3.05 -7.67 6.24
N VAL A 137 3.19 -8.03 7.51
CA VAL A 137 2.55 -7.36 8.64
C VAL A 137 3.59 -7.13 9.74
N ALA A 138 3.55 -5.94 10.35
CA ALA A 138 4.37 -5.54 11.47
C ALA A 138 3.50 -4.86 12.55
N ASP A 139 4.12 -4.59 13.71
CA ASP A 139 3.51 -3.89 14.85
C ASP A 139 2.12 -4.43 15.23
N GLY A 140 2.06 -5.74 15.50
CA GLY A 140 0.82 -6.40 15.96
C GLY A 140 -0.34 -6.43 14.97
N GLY A 141 -0.14 -6.00 13.71
CA GLY A 141 -1.22 -5.92 12.72
C GLY A 141 -1.51 -4.52 12.20
N ASP A 142 -0.98 -3.48 12.84
CA ASP A 142 -1.32 -2.09 12.53
C ASP A 142 -0.60 -1.56 11.30
N LEU A 143 0.52 -2.18 10.95
CA LEU A 143 1.33 -1.85 9.80
C LEU A 143 1.34 -3.02 8.81
N GLU A 144 1.01 -2.73 7.55
CA GLU A 144 1.05 -3.74 6.49
C GLU A 144 1.71 -3.21 5.22
N ARG A 145 2.26 -4.13 4.43
CA ARG A 145 2.68 -3.88 3.06
C ARG A 145 2.37 -5.09 2.19
N TYR A 146 2.24 -4.83 0.90
CA TYR A 146 2.08 -5.85 -0.11
C TYR A 146 3.24 -5.76 -1.09
N LEU A 147 3.74 -6.91 -1.51
CA LEU A 147 4.73 -7.03 -2.57
C LEU A 147 4.13 -7.82 -3.70
N HIS A 148 4.48 -7.39 -4.92
CA HIS A 148 4.08 -8.06 -6.13
C HIS A 148 5.31 -8.60 -6.84
N ILE A 149 5.36 -9.91 -7.00
CA ILE A 149 6.43 -10.58 -7.75
C ILE A 149 5.82 -11.08 -9.06
N PRO A 150 6.13 -10.43 -10.20
CA PRO A 150 5.70 -10.93 -11.50
C PRO A 150 6.50 -12.19 -11.85
N VAL A 151 5.80 -13.24 -12.23
CA VAL A 151 6.41 -14.50 -12.68
C VAL A 151 6.12 -14.64 -14.16
N LYS A 152 7.17 -14.63 -14.97
CA LYS A 152 7.08 -14.88 -16.41
C LYS A 152 7.81 -16.15 -16.72
N THR A 153 7.07 -17.13 -17.20
CA THR A 153 7.67 -18.39 -17.64
C THR A 153 7.87 -18.35 -19.14
N SER A 154 9.14 -18.45 -19.54
CA SER A 154 9.55 -18.85 -20.88
C SER A 154 10.50 -20.01 -20.68
N TRP A 155 10.36 -21.06 -21.49
CA TRP A 155 11.13 -22.30 -21.38
C TRP A 155 12.56 -22.10 -20.84
N PRO A 156 12.98 -22.77 -19.74
CA PRO A 156 12.29 -23.86 -19.02
C PRO A 156 11.10 -23.41 -18.16
N SER A 157 10.19 -24.35 -17.90
CA SER A 157 9.02 -24.12 -17.03
C SER A 157 9.43 -23.84 -15.59
N VAL A 158 8.84 -22.81 -14.97
CA VAL A 158 9.03 -22.46 -13.56
C VAL A 158 7.78 -22.86 -12.80
N SER A 159 7.92 -23.57 -11.67
CA SER A 159 6.81 -23.88 -10.77
C SER A 159 6.68 -22.82 -9.67
N PHE A 160 5.51 -22.76 -9.02
CA PHE A 160 5.33 -21.87 -7.87
C PHE A 160 6.33 -22.14 -6.73
N MET A 161 6.76 -23.40 -6.56
CA MET A 161 7.74 -23.76 -5.53
C MET A 161 9.14 -23.22 -5.83
N ASP A 162 9.51 -23.09 -7.11
CA ASP A 162 10.79 -22.50 -7.49
C ASP A 162 10.82 -21.02 -7.09
N VAL A 163 9.71 -20.31 -7.32
CA VAL A 163 9.59 -18.90 -6.91
C VAL A 163 9.64 -18.73 -5.39
N LEU A 164 9.08 -19.67 -4.63
CA LEU A 164 9.23 -19.66 -3.17
C LEU A 164 10.66 -19.97 -2.72
N GLY A 165 11.39 -20.79 -3.47
CA GLY A 165 12.79 -21.11 -3.20
C GLY A 165 13.70 -19.88 -3.35
N ASP A 166 13.41 -19.03 -4.33
CA ASP A 166 14.20 -17.84 -4.64
C ASP A 166 13.78 -16.59 -3.84
N LEU A 167 12.65 -16.65 -3.12
CA LEU A 167 12.05 -15.49 -2.47
C LEU A 167 12.98 -14.77 -1.47
N GLU A 168 13.75 -15.52 -0.70
CA GLU A 168 14.70 -14.92 0.24
C GLU A 168 15.77 -14.10 -0.51
N ASP A 169 16.28 -14.65 -1.61
CA ASP A 169 17.30 -14.00 -2.43
C ASP A 169 16.71 -12.78 -3.16
N ASP A 170 15.48 -12.89 -3.68
CA ASP A 170 14.75 -11.77 -4.29
C ASP A 170 14.59 -10.60 -3.32
N ILE A 171 14.13 -10.86 -2.08
CA ILE A 171 13.97 -9.81 -1.07
C ILE A 171 15.33 -9.25 -0.66
N ARG A 172 16.36 -10.10 -0.53
CA ARG A 172 17.72 -9.66 -0.22
C ARG A 172 18.25 -8.70 -1.27
N ASP A 173 18.02 -8.99 -2.54
CA ASP A 173 18.42 -8.15 -3.65
C ASP A 173 17.61 -6.86 -3.71
N MET A 174 16.31 -6.90 -3.41
CA MET A 174 15.50 -5.69 -3.28
C MET A 174 16.03 -4.75 -2.18
N VAL A 175 16.43 -5.31 -1.04
CA VAL A 175 17.02 -4.55 0.08
C VAL A 175 18.35 -3.94 -0.28
N LYS A 176 19.26 -4.72 -0.87
CA LYS A 176 20.59 -4.23 -1.29
C LYS A 176 20.52 -3.16 -2.37
N ASN A 177 19.57 -3.30 -3.30
CA ASN A 177 19.40 -2.35 -4.40
C ASN A 177 18.54 -1.14 -4.04
N GLY A 178 17.92 -1.13 -2.85
CA GLY A 178 17.13 0.01 -2.38
C GLY A 178 15.84 0.21 -3.17
N VAL A 179 15.14 -0.87 -3.53
CA VAL A 179 13.92 -0.81 -4.38
C VAL A 179 12.67 -1.19 -3.60
N ASN A 180 11.50 -0.76 -4.08
CA ASN A 180 10.21 -1.06 -3.46
C ASN A 180 10.15 -0.73 -1.96
N GLY A 181 10.74 0.40 -1.54
CA GLY A 181 10.76 0.85 -0.15
C GLY A 181 11.54 -0.07 0.78
N PHE A 182 12.42 -0.92 0.25
CA PHE A 182 13.45 -1.56 1.03
C PHE A 182 14.73 -0.72 1.00
N SER A 183 15.53 -0.82 2.06
CA SER A 183 16.86 -0.24 2.07
C SER A 183 17.78 -1.01 3.01
N TYR A 184 19.08 -0.96 2.74
CA TYR A 184 20.11 -1.53 3.59
C TYR A 184 20.97 -0.40 4.14
N SER A 185 21.08 -0.32 5.46
CA SER A 185 22.00 0.60 6.13
C SER A 185 23.00 -0.19 6.97
N ARG A 186 24.15 0.44 7.24
CA ARG A 186 25.15 -0.11 8.14
C ARG A 186 25.65 1.00 9.03
N GLU A 187 25.20 1.01 10.28
CA GLU A 187 25.62 2.00 11.27
C GLU A 187 26.56 1.32 12.27
N ASN A 188 27.78 1.85 12.43
CA ASN A 188 28.80 1.31 13.34
C ASN A 188 29.06 -0.21 13.16
N ASP A 189 29.15 -0.65 11.89
CA ASP A 189 29.31 -2.04 11.46
C ASP A 189 28.12 -2.99 11.69
N TYR A 190 27.04 -2.53 12.32
CA TYR A 190 25.81 -3.31 12.48
C TYR A 190 24.94 -3.25 11.21
N PRO A 191 24.59 -4.39 10.59
CA PRO A 191 23.72 -4.42 9.44
C PRO A 191 22.27 -4.13 9.86
N ALA A 192 21.62 -3.18 9.19
CA ALA A 192 20.23 -2.83 9.39
C ALA A 192 19.45 -3.07 8.10
N TRP A 193 18.46 -3.97 8.19
CA TRP A 193 17.58 -4.31 7.08
C TRP A 193 16.31 -3.49 7.24
N ASN A 194 16.03 -2.58 6.31
CA ASN A 194 14.90 -1.67 6.45
C ASN A 194 13.82 -1.92 5.42
N ALA A 195 12.58 -1.72 5.84
CA ALA A 195 11.41 -1.86 4.99
C ALA A 195 10.33 -0.85 5.37
N ALA A 196 9.76 -0.18 4.38
CA ALA A 196 8.59 0.68 4.55
C ALA A 196 7.31 -0.17 4.69
N PHE A 197 6.57 0.06 5.78
CA PHE A 197 5.21 -0.45 5.99
C PHE A 197 4.23 0.71 6.09
N PHE A 198 2.94 0.42 5.97
CA PHE A 198 1.91 1.45 5.93
C PHE A 198 0.79 1.18 6.91
N ASP A 199 0.34 2.24 7.59
CA ASP A 199 -0.88 2.20 8.37
C ASP A 199 -2.13 2.14 7.46
N LYS A 200 -3.31 2.03 8.08
CA LYS A 200 -4.60 2.01 7.35
C LYS A 200 -4.93 3.28 6.55
N LEU A 201 -4.22 4.38 6.77
CA LEU A 201 -4.32 5.62 6.00
C LEU A 201 -3.23 5.73 4.92
N GLY A 202 -2.36 4.72 4.79
CA GLY A 202 -1.25 4.72 3.83
C GLY A 202 -0.06 5.56 4.29
N ARG A 203 0.03 5.89 5.58
CA ARG A 203 1.19 6.61 6.12
C ARG A 203 2.33 5.62 6.29
N GLY A 204 3.46 5.93 5.66
CA GLY A 204 4.64 5.08 5.67
C GLY A 204 5.43 5.19 6.98
N THR A 205 5.87 4.06 7.50
CA THR A 205 6.85 3.93 8.58
C THR A 205 7.95 3.02 8.10
N GLU A 206 9.19 3.50 8.12
CA GLU A 206 10.36 2.66 7.87
C GLU A 206 10.67 1.90 9.17
N LEU A 207 10.69 0.58 9.07
CA LEU A 207 11.04 -0.32 10.17
C LEU A 207 12.41 -0.91 9.91
N GLU A 208 13.22 -0.98 10.97
CA GLU A 208 14.53 -1.61 10.99
C GLU A 208 14.42 -3.03 11.57
N PHE A 209 15.15 -3.97 10.96
CA PHE A 209 15.25 -5.36 11.37
C PHE A 209 16.73 -5.75 11.53
N GLU A 210 17.03 -6.54 12.57
CA GLU A 210 18.41 -6.98 12.88
C GLU A 210 18.95 -7.96 11.83
N SER A 211 18.04 -8.65 11.12
CA SER A 211 18.39 -9.62 10.09
C SER A 211 17.33 -9.73 9.01
N LEU A 212 17.75 -10.21 7.83
CA LEU A 212 16.83 -10.60 6.76
C LEU A 212 15.80 -11.62 7.25
N HIS A 213 16.23 -12.57 8.09
CA HIS A 213 15.33 -13.59 8.63
C HIS A 213 14.22 -12.99 9.51
N GLU A 214 14.51 -11.93 10.27
CA GLU A 214 13.50 -11.21 11.04
C GLU A 214 12.52 -10.45 10.14
N LEU A 215 13.03 -9.78 9.10
CA LEU A 215 12.19 -9.16 8.07
C LEU A 215 11.25 -10.19 7.42
N LEU A 216 11.75 -11.37 7.06
CA LEU A 216 10.94 -12.43 6.44
C LEU A 216 9.85 -12.99 7.37
N ARG A 217 10.02 -12.92 8.71
CA ARG A 217 8.98 -13.32 9.68
C ARG A 217 7.73 -12.44 9.62
N THR A 218 7.82 -11.25 9.02
CA THR A 218 6.66 -10.39 8.80
C THR A 218 5.73 -10.92 7.70
N ILE A 219 6.18 -11.86 6.86
CA ILE A 219 5.36 -12.47 5.82
C ILE A 219 4.27 -13.34 6.48
N VAL A 220 3.02 -12.96 6.26
CA VAL A 220 1.84 -13.67 6.81
C VAL A 220 1.01 -14.37 5.74
N SER A 221 1.23 -14.06 4.46
CA SER A 221 0.51 -14.68 3.34
C SER A 221 1.32 -14.55 2.04
N ILE A 222 1.30 -15.61 1.23
CA ILE A 222 1.80 -15.62 -0.15
C ILE A 222 0.73 -16.28 -1.00
N ARG A 223 0.31 -15.63 -2.09
CA ARG A 223 -0.78 -16.13 -2.94
C ARG A 223 -0.61 -15.73 -4.40
N LEU A 224 -1.14 -16.57 -5.29
CA LEU A 224 -1.30 -16.24 -6.70
C LEU A 224 -2.57 -15.42 -6.87
N VAL A 225 -2.45 -14.22 -7.44
CA VAL A 225 -3.58 -13.30 -7.67
C VAL A 225 -3.90 -13.08 -9.15
N LYS A 226 -3.01 -13.56 -10.03
CA LYS A 226 -3.21 -13.59 -11.47
C LYS A 226 -2.41 -14.75 -12.08
N VAL A 227 -3.01 -15.47 -13.01
CA VAL A 227 -2.36 -16.44 -13.88
C VAL A 227 -2.99 -16.29 -15.27
N ASP A 228 -2.18 -16.11 -16.30
CA ASP A 228 -2.59 -16.09 -17.70
C ASP A 228 -1.70 -17.06 -18.47
N ASN A 229 -2.26 -18.22 -18.78
CA ASN A 229 -1.60 -19.28 -19.54
C ASN A 229 -1.93 -19.09 -21.04
N ARG A 230 -0.90 -19.13 -21.88
CA ARG A 230 -1.02 -18.98 -23.34
C ARG A 230 -0.26 -20.08 -24.05
N ILE A 231 -0.93 -20.76 -24.97
CA ILE A 231 -0.30 -21.72 -25.86
C ILE A 231 0.50 -20.96 -26.92
N VAL A 232 1.77 -21.31 -27.05
CA VAL A 232 2.66 -20.87 -28.13
C VAL A 232 2.55 -21.87 -29.27
N GLU A 233 2.01 -21.43 -30.40
CA GLU A 233 1.91 -22.23 -31.62
C GLU A 233 3.25 -22.26 -32.36
N LYS A 234 3.37 -23.17 -33.34
CA LYS A 234 4.63 -23.42 -34.08
C LYS A 234 5.12 -22.24 -34.91
N ASP A 235 4.23 -21.34 -35.30
CA ASP A 235 4.47 -20.09 -36.01
C ASP A 235 4.69 -18.88 -35.08
N GLY A 236 4.71 -19.11 -33.76
CA GLY A 236 4.97 -18.08 -32.75
C GLY A 236 3.75 -17.25 -32.37
N THR A 237 2.56 -17.58 -32.86
CA THR A 237 1.28 -17.02 -32.41
C THR A 237 0.95 -17.53 -31.01
N GLU A 238 0.28 -16.69 -30.23
CA GLU A 238 -0.17 -17.01 -28.86
C GLU A 238 -1.70 -17.16 -28.86
N ALA A 239 -2.19 -18.30 -28.38
CA ALA A 239 -3.61 -18.58 -28.18
C ALA A 239 -3.90 -18.69 -26.67
N HIS A 240 -4.95 -18.01 -26.19
CA HIS A 240 -5.39 -18.12 -24.80
C HIS A 240 -6.02 -19.49 -24.54
N THR A 241 -5.70 -20.08 -23.38
CA THR A 241 -6.35 -21.30 -22.87
C THR A 241 -7.55 -20.99 -22.01
#